data_AF-A0A1B7LWC8-F1
#
_entry.id   AF-A0A1B7LWC8-F1
#
_cell.length_a   1.000
_cell.length_b   1.000
_cell.length_c   1.000
_cell.angle_alpha   90.00
_cell.angle_beta   90.00
_cell.angle_gamma   90.00
#
_symmetry.space_group_name_H-M   'P 1'
#
loop_
_entity.id
_entity.type
_entity.pdbx_description
1 polymer ?
#
loop_
_entity_poly.entity_id
_entity_poly.type
_entity_poly.pdbx_seq_one_letter_code
_entity_poly.pdbx_strand_id
1 'polypeptide(L)'
;MLKGFRDFLAQGNVMDLAVAVIIGAAFTQVVTALTDSVLMPLISALVGSPNFDDFAKITLNGNEIAFGVLLTAIVNFLLVAAAVYFAIVTPMNKLIAMRKREEEDEEVTPEEIALLREIRDALANRPRV
;
A
#
# COMPACT_ATOMS: atom_id res chain seq x y z
N MET A 1 -0.88 20.64 32.06
CA MET A 1 -1.59 20.50 30.77
C MET A 1 -0.64 20.55 29.59
N LEU A 2 -0.08 21.71 29.22
CA LEU A 2 0.84 21.86 28.06
C LEU A 2 2.10 20.97 28.11
N LYS A 3 2.70 20.79 29.30
CA LYS A 3 3.87 19.90 29.46
C LYS A 3 3.52 18.43 29.23
N GLY A 4 2.41 17.96 29.82
CA GLY A 4 1.91 16.59 29.61
C GLY A 4 1.44 16.30 28.18
N PHE A 5 0.91 17.30 27.47
CA PHE A 5 0.59 17.17 26.04
C PHE A 5 1.85 17.03 25.18
N ARG A 6 2.90 17.82 25.47
CA ARG A 6 4.21 17.67 24.81
C ARG A 6 4.83 16.30 25.10
N ASP A 7 4.74 15.82 26.33
CA ASP A 7 5.29 14.51 26.73
C ASP A 7 4.54 13.35 26.03
N PHE A 8 3.23 13.49 25.81
CA PHE A 8 2.42 12.56 25.03
C PHE A 8 2.78 12.58 23.53
N LEU A 9 3.00 13.75 22.93
CA LEU A 9 3.44 13.86 21.53
C LEU A 9 4.88 13.38 21.32
N ALA A 10 5.74 13.51 22.34
CA ALA A 10 7.10 12.99 22.33
C ALA A 10 7.15 11.46 22.37
N GLN A 11 6.01 10.80 22.63
CA GLN A 11 5.89 9.36 22.54
C GLN A 11 5.87 8.97 21.05
N GLY A 12 6.99 8.41 20.56
CA GLY A 12 7.21 8.13 19.12
C GLY A 12 6.07 7.39 18.43
N ASN A 13 5.41 6.45 19.12
CA ASN A 13 4.25 5.72 18.62
C ASN A 13 3.06 6.63 18.20
N VAL A 14 2.85 7.76 18.88
CA VAL A 14 1.77 8.71 18.55
C VAL A 14 2.13 9.53 17.32
N MET A 15 3.40 9.93 17.20
CA MET A 15 3.89 10.69 16.04
C MET A 15 3.82 9.85 14.76
N ASP A 16 4.28 8.59 14.80
CA ASP A 16 4.25 7.69 13.65
C ASP A 16 2.82 7.40 13.19
N LEU A 17 1.91 7.19 14.14
CA LEU A 17 0.48 7.00 13.85
C LEU A 17 -0.14 8.26 13.23
N ALA A 18 0.17 9.44 13.78
CA ALA A 18 -0.35 10.70 13.25
C ALA A 18 0.13 10.93 11.81
N VAL A 19 1.41 10.68 11.53
CA VAL A 19 1.98 10.78 10.20
C VAL A 19 1.31 9.78 9.24
N ALA A 20 1.13 8.53 9.66
CA ALA A 20 0.47 7.52 8.84
C ALA A 20 -0.96 7.91 8.45
N VAL A 21 -1.75 8.46 9.39
CA VAL A 21 -3.13 8.89 9.13
C VAL A 21 -3.16 10.10 8.18
N ILE A 22 -2.30 11.09 8.39
CA ILE A 22 -2.24 12.30 7.54
C ILE A 22 -1.81 11.93 6.11
N ILE A 23 -0.78 11.10 5.97
CA ILE A 23 -0.31 10.64 4.66
C ILE A 23 -1.38 9.78 3.98
N GLY A 24 -2.03 8.87 4.71
CA GLY A 24 -3.12 8.05 4.16
C GLY A 24 -4.30 8.89 3.64
N ALA A 25 -4.69 9.93 4.37
CA ALA A 25 -5.75 10.85 3.94
C ALA A 25 -5.34 11.66 2.70
N ALA A 26 -4.13 12.24 2.69
CA ALA A 26 -3.63 12.99 1.54
C ALA A 26 -3.47 12.09 0.30
N PHE A 27 -3.00 10.87 0.50
CA PHE A 27 -2.82 9.91 -0.59
C PHE A 27 -4.14 9.49 -1.23
N THR A 28 -5.18 9.28 -0.42
CA THR A 28 -6.52 8.98 -0.92
C THR A 28 -7.01 10.03 -1.92
N GLN A 29 -6.75 11.32 -1.65
CA GLN A 29 -7.11 12.41 -2.57
C GLN A 29 -6.39 12.32 -3.92
N VAL A 30 -5.11 11.94 -3.92
CA VAL A 30 -4.33 11.76 -5.16
C VAL A 30 -4.90 10.62 -5.99
N VAL A 31 -5.24 9.50 -5.35
CA VAL A 31 -5.84 8.35 -6.02
C VAL A 31 -7.20 8.71 -6.60
N THR A 32 -8.06 9.34 -5.81
CA THR A 32 -9.39 9.79 -6.26
C THR A 32 -9.26 10.77 -7.43
N ALA A 33 -8.31 11.70 -7.39
CA ALA A 33 -8.07 12.61 -8.51
C ALA A 33 -7.65 11.85 -9.78
N LEU A 34 -6.77 10.86 -9.67
CA LEU A 34 -6.36 10.02 -10.79
C LEU A 34 -7.54 9.19 -11.35
N THR A 35 -8.35 8.59 -10.50
CA THR A 35 -9.47 7.75 -10.95
C THR A 35 -10.57 8.59 -11.57
N ASP A 36 -10.98 9.66 -10.89
CA ASP A 36 -12.16 10.45 -11.29
C ASP A 36 -11.83 11.39 -12.45
N SER A 37 -10.60 11.91 -12.52
CA SER A 37 -10.21 12.90 -13.55
C SER A 37 -9.53 12.28 -14.77
N VAL A 38 -8.99 11.05 -14.65
CA VAL A 38 -8.26 10.41 -15.76
C VAL A 38 -8.92 9.11 -16.17
N LEU A 39 -9.13 8.16 -15.25
CA LEU A 39 -9.66 6.84 -15.62
C LEU A 39 -11.14 6.87 -16.01
N MET A 40 -11.98 7.54 -15.22
CA MET A 40 -13.43 7.63 -15.47
C MET A 40 -13.74 8.31 -16.81
N PRO A 41 -13.11 9.43 -17.21
CA PRO A 41 -13.30 10.02 -18.53
C PRO A 41 -12.83 9.14 -19.69
N LEU A 42 -11.75 8.37 -19.51
CA LEU A 42 -11.28 7.44 -20.53
C LEU A 42 -12.26 6.27 -20.72
N ILE A 43 -12.81 5.76 -19.62
CA ILE A 43 -13.80 4.68 -19.65
C ILE A 43 -15.12 5.19 -20.21
N SER A 44 -15.54 6.39 -19.82
CA SER A 44 -16.77 7.01 -20.34
C SER A 44 -16.68 7.29 -21.84
N ALA A 45 -15.50 7.66 -22.34
CA ALA A 45 -15.25 7.82 -23.77
C ALA A 45 -15.36 6.48 -24.55
N LEU A 46 -15.03 5.35 -23.92
CA LEU A 46 -15.10 4.02 -24.54
C LEU A 46 -16.49 3.38 -24.44
N VAL A 47 -17.16 3.53 -23.28
CA VAL A 47 -18.45 2.90 -22.98
C VAL A 47 -19.63 3.79 -23.37
N GLY A 48 -19.38 5.08 -23.61
CA GLY A 48 -20.40 6.06 -24.01
C GLY A 48 -21.26 6.58 -22.85
N SER A 49 -21.01 6.11 -21.62
CA SER A 49 -21.68 6.58 -20.40
C SER A 49 -20.66 6.81 -19.28
N PRO A 50 -20.72 7.93 -18.54
CA PRO A 50 -19.84 8.21 -17.41
C PRO A 50 -20.08 7.29 -16.21
N ASN A 51 -21.24 6.67 -16.12
CA ASN A 51 -21.64 5.80 -15.02
C ASN A 51 -22.68 4.78 -15.51
N PHE A 52 -23.00 3.82 -14.66
CA PHE A 52 -24.05 2.84 -14.89
C PHE A 52 -25.32 3.21 -14.10
N ASP A 53 -25.47 4.44 -13.63
CA ASP A 53 -26.50 4.81 -12.64
C ASP A 53 -27.94 4.58 -13.15
N ASP A 54 -28.16 4.78 -14.45
CA ASP A 54 -29.45 4.54 -15.12
C ASP A 54 -29.69 3.06 -15.46
N PHE A 55 -28.67 2.20 -15.31
CA PHE A 55 -28.80 0.77 -15.54
C PHE A 55 -29.73 0.16 -14.48
N ALA A 56 -30.78 -0.52 -14.93
CA ALA A 56 -31.79 -1.15 -14.06
C ALA A 56 -32.47 -0.18 -13.06
N LYS A 57 -32.72 1.06 -13.48
CA LYS A 57 -33.56 2.00 -12.73
C LYS A 57 -35.02 1.54 -12.78
N ILE A 58 -35.58 1.17 -11.62
CA ILE A 58 -36.98 0.75 -11.49
C ILE A 58 -37.70 1.74 -10.57
N THR A 59 -38.75 2.38 -11.06
CA THR A 59 -39.65 3.20 -10.26
C THR A 59 -40.78 2.34 -9.70
N LEU A 60 -40.78 2.09 -8.40
CA LEU A 60 -41.85 1.38 -7.70
C LEU A 60 -42.52 2.34 -6.72
N ASN A 61 -43.81 2.60 -6.89
CA ASN A 61 -44.62 3.39 -5.95
C ASN A 61 -44.09 4.82 -5.65
N GLY A 62 -43.45 5.45 -6.63
CA GLY A 62 -42.84 6.79 -6.47
C GLY A 62 -41.42 6.78 -5.90
N ASN A 63 -40.89 5.62 -5.52
CA ASN A 63 -39.49 5.46 -5.13
C ASN A 63 -38.66 4.98 -6.32
N GLU A 64 -37.57 5.70 -6.59
CA GLU A 64 -36.58 5.30 -7.60
C GLU A 64 -35.59 4.32 -6.96
N ILE A 65 -35.59 3.07 -7.43
CA ILE A 65 -34.58 2.08 -7.06
C ILE A 65 -33.58 2.00 -8.21
N ALA A 66 -32.42 2.64 -8.04
CA ALA A 66 -31.34 2.67 -9.01
C ALA A 66 -30.26 1.64 -8.65
N PHE A 67 -30.43 0.39 -9.12
CA PHE A 67 -29.43 -0.67 -8.95
C PHE A 67 -28.11 -0.34 -9.67
N GLY A 68 -28.18 0.48 -10.71
CA GLY A 68 -27.05 0.99 -11.46
C GLY A 68 -26.01 1.73 -10.62
N VAL A 69 -26.45 2.46 -9.59
CA VAL A 69 -25.55 3.19 -8.68
C VAL A 69 -24.61 2.24 -7.93
N LEU A 70 -25.11 1.07 -7.54
CA LEU A 70 -24.29 0.04 -6.90
C LEU A 70 -23.25 -0.51 -7.87
N LEU A 71 -23.63 -0.75 -9.13
CA LEU A 71 -22.71 -1.21 -10.16
C LEU A 71 -21.62 -0.16 -10.43
N THR A 72 -21.98 1.12 -10.55
CA THR A 72 -21.03 2.24 -10.67
C THR A 72 -20.04 2.25 -9.51
N ALA A 73 -20.53 2.10 -8.26
CA ALA A 73 -19.68 2.08 -7.08
C ALA A 73 -18.70 0.90 -7.07
N ILE A 74 -19.13 -0.30 -7.47
CA ILE A 74 -18.27 -1.48 -7.57
C ILE A 74 -17.19 -1.28 -8.63
N VAL A 75 -17.56 -0.79 -9.82
CA VAL A 75 -16.59 -0.54 -10.90
C VAL A 75 -15.59 0.52 -10.47
N ASN A 76 -16.03 1.64 -9.87
CA ASN A 76 -15.13 2.66 -9.37
C ASN A 76 -14.18 2.12 -8.30
N PHE A 77 -14.69 1.33 -7.35
CA PHE A 77 -13.86 0.67 -6.33
C PHE A 77 -12.77 -0.22 -6.96
N LEU A 78 -13.11 -1.03 -7.96
CA LEU A 78 -12.14 -1.88 -8.65
C LEU A 78 -11.09 -1.06 -9.40
N LEU A 79 -11.47 0.06 -10.01
CA LEU A 79 -10.53 0.96 -10.71
C LEU A 79 -9.56 1.63 -9.74
N VAL A 80 -10.06 2.16 -8.63
CA VAL A 80 -9.26 2.73 -7.55
C VAL A 80 -8.29 1.68 -7.00
N ALA A 81 -8.79 0.49 -6.68
CA ALA A 81 -7.96 -0.61 -6.19
C ALA A 81 -6.87 -1.01 -7.20
N ALA A 82 -7.22 -1.12 -8.48
CA ALA A 82 -6.26 -1.41 -9.55
C ALA A 82 -5.21 -0.30 -9.68
N ALA A 83 -5.62 0.98 -9.67
CA ALA A 83 -4.72 2.11 -9.74
C ALA A 83 -3.72 2.12 -8.57
N VAL A 84 -4.19 1.92 -7.34
CA VAL A 84 -3.33 1.82 -6.14
C VAL A 84 -2.38 0.62 -6.24
N TYR A 85 -2.90 -0.53 -6.66
CA TYR A 85 -2.10 -1.74 -6.78
C TYR A 85 -0.98 -1.60 -7.80
N PHE A 86 -1.27 -1.07 -9.00
CA PHE A 86 -0.27 -0.91 -10.04
C PHE A 86 0.69 0.27 -9.79
N ALA A 87 0.19 1.40 -9.30
CA ALA A 87 1.01 2.59 -9.11
C ALA A 87 1.87 2.56 -7.83
N ILE A 88 1.43 1.85 -6.78
CA ILE A 88 2.14 1.82 -5.49
C ILE A 88 2.57 0.42 -5.10
N VAL A 89 1.63 -0.52 -5.01
CA VAL A 89 1.95 -1.84 -4.42
C VAL A 89 2.98 -2.57 -5.27
N THR A 90 2.83 -2.53 -6.60
CA THR A 90 3.74 -3.17 -7.54
C THR A 90 5.17 -2.61 -7.47
N PRO A 91 5.42 -1.29 -7.61
CA PRO A 91 6.77 -0.76 -7.47
C PRO A 91 7.34 -0.92 -6.07
N MET A 92 6.52 -0.76 -5.02
CA MET A 92 6.97 -0.94 -3.64
C MET A 92 7.41 -2.39 -3.39
N ASN A 93 6.62 -3.38 -3.82
CA ASN A 93 6.98 -4.78 -3.72
C ASN A 93 8.24 -5.10 -4.53
N LYS A 94 8.42 -4.47 -5.69
CA LYS A 94 9.63 -4.61 -6.52
C LYS A 94 10.87 -4.05 -5.80
N LEU A 95 10.76 -2.87 -5.18
CA LEU A 95 11.86 -2.26 -4.43
C LEU A 95 12.22 -3.06 -3.18
N ILE A 96 11.23 -3.58 -2.45
CA ILE A 96 11.45 -4.44 -1.29
C ILE A 96 12.15 -5.74 -1.72
N ALA A 97 11.72 -6.35 -2.82
CA ALA A 97 12.36 -7.54 -3.37
C ALA A 97 13.80 -7.28 -3.83
N MET A 98 14.10 -6.09 -4.36
CA MET A 98 15.46 -5.68 -4.72
C MET A 98 16.35 -5.56 -3.48
N ARG A 99 15.89 -4.87 -2.43
CA ARG A 99 16.65 -4.73 -1.18
C ARG A 99 16.93 -6.06 -0.49
N LYS A 100 15.93 -6.94 -0.43
CA LYS A 100 16.10 -8.26 0.18
C LYS A 100 17.13 -9.11 -0.58
N ARG A 101 17.22 -8.94 -1.90
CA ARG A 101 18.22 -9.60 -2.72
C ARG A 101 19.62 -9.02 -2.53
N GLU A 102 19.75 -7.72 -2.32
CA GLU A 102 21.02 -7.08 -1.97
C GLU A 102 21.54 -7.56 -0.60
N GLU A 103 20.65 -7.77 0.38
CA GLU A 103 21.01 -8.34 1.69
C GLU A 103 21.46 -9.82 1.61
N GLU A 104 20.90 -10.60 0.68
CA GLU A 104 21.31 -12.00 0.41
C GLU A 104 22.60 -12.07 -0.44
N ASP A 105 22.88 -11.09 -1.29
CA ASP A 105 24.10 -11.04 -2.11
C ASP A 105 25.30 -10.41 -1.36
N GLU A 106 25.05 -9.66 -0.27
CA GLU A 106 26.06 -9.29 0.73
C GLU A 106 26.48 -10.48 1.62
N GLU A 107 26.02 -11.71 1.31
CA GLU A 107 26.41 -12.92 2.04
C GLU A 107 27.90 -13.25 1.86
N VAL A 108 28.63 -12.80 2.88
CA VAL A 108 29.91 -13.29 3.40
C VAL A 108 31.08 -13.12 2.43
N THR A 109 31.91 -12.12 2.72
CA THR A 109 33.20 -11.96 2.06
C THR A 109 34.05 -13.23 2.25
N PRO A 110 34.94 -13.58 1.30
CA PRO A 110 35.82 -14.72 1.45
C PRO A 110 36.65 -14.70 2.75
N GLU A 111 36.97 -13.52 3.26
CA GLU A 111 37.66 -13.31 4.54
C GLU A 111 36.76 -13.68 5.74
N GLU A 112 35.49 -13.27 5.74
CA GLU A 112 34.52 -13.67 6.76
C GLU A 112 34.27 -15.19 6.73
N ILE A 113 34.22 -15.81 5.54
CA ILE A 113 34.12 -17.29 5.43
C ILE A 113 35.36 -17.95 6.04
N ALA A 114 36.56 -17.43 5.77
CA ALA A 114 37.80 -17.94 6.33
C ALA A 114 37.81 -17.82 7.86
N LEU A 115 37.44 -16.65 8.39
CA LEU A 115 37.37 -16.39 9.82
C LEU A 115 36.32 -17.28 10.53
N LEU A 116 35.16 -17.49 9.91
CA LEU A 116 34.14 -18.41 10.43
C LEU A 116 34.62 -19.87 10.46
N ARG A 117 35.45 -20.30 9.49
CA ARG A 117 36.08 -21.63 9.51
C ARG A 117 37.08 -21.76 10.66
N GLU A 118 37.89 -20.74 10.89
CA GLU A 118 38.84 -20.72 12.01
C GLU A 118 38.11 -20.78 13.36
N ILE A 119 37.02 -20.02 13.53
CA ILE A 119 36.18 -20.05 14.74
C ILE A 119 35.57 -21.44 14.95
N ARG A 120 35.04 -22.07 13.90
CA ARG A 120 34.50 -23.43 13.97
C ARG A 120 35.56 -24.43 14.44
N ASP A 121 36.76 -24.36 13.87
CA ASP A 121 37.85 -25.29 14.18
C ASP A 121 38.39 -25.07 15.60
N ALA A 122 38.44 -23.82 16.06
CA ALA A 122 38.77 -23.47 17.44
C ALA A 122 37.73 -23.97 18.46
N LEU A 123 36.44 -23.88 18.12
CA LEU A 123 35.35 -24.42 18.96
C LEU A 123 35.34 -25.95 18.98
N ALA A 124 35.64 -26.60 17.86
CA ALA A 124 35.74 -28.07 17.80
C ALA A 124 36.90 -28.60 18.66
N ASN A 125 38.01 -27.87 18.71
CA ASN A 125 39.18 -28.21 19.54
C ASN A 125 39.07 -27.76 21.00
N ARG A 126 38.00 -27.06 21.39
CA ARG A 126 37.83 -26.62 22.78
C ARG A 126 37.51 -27.85 23.66
N PRO A 127 38.35 -28.20 24.64
CA PRO A 127 38.05 -29.30 25.54
C PRO A 127 36.77 -28.95 26.30
N ARG A 128 35.75 -29.82 26.20
CA ARG A 128 34.53 -29.70 26.99
C ARG A 128 34.91 -29.98 28.44
N VAL A 129 34.89 -28.94 29.25
CA VAL A 129 35.00 -29.04 30.72
C VAL A 129 33.65 -29.46 31.28
#